data_AF-A0ABD2Y2T1-F1
#
_entry.id   AF-A0ABD2Y2T1-F1
#
_cell.length_a   1.000
_cell.length_b   1.000
_cell.length_c   1.000
_cell.angle_alpha   90.00
_cell.angle_beta   90.00
_cell.angle_gamma   90.00
#
_symmetry.space_group_name_H-M   'P 1'
#
loop_
_entity.id
_entity.type
_entity.pdbx_description
1 polymer ?
#
loop_
_entity_poly.entity_id
_entity_poly.type
_entity_poly.pdbx_seq_one_letter_code
_entity_poly.pdbx_strand_id
1 'polypeptide(L)'
;MAAAAKEAIENLWEEVRELSLGSTTTQIDHLSSPPSPLQFLRDYVSPNKPCLISNSITHWPALSLWSSTSYLQTTLSSSPVSLHLTPTGRADSLTPHPHSQPTSPPPSPPTLVFASAHVEKVQFSTALRMVSESNTTDTKCFAYLQEQNDCFRNEYCGLSQDCDDHIPWASEALGCLPEAVNLWIGSHLSVTSFHKDHYENIYAVITGEKRFLLLPPTDVHRMYVRQYPAAQYHFSEDTGDFTLKLEDPVRYVPWCSVDPYPSSEDKDKEMAQFPLYYNGPKPFEVTVKAGQVLYLPSMWFHHVSQRPDSRGLTIAVNYWYDMRFDIKYAYFNFLQSINYLSPSDSAFRREQMGSCSKVLTSNQGDESDMITYVQNGDTSGLYDDDDDDD
;
A
#
# COMPACT_ATOMS: atom_id res chain seq x y z
N MET A 1 20.43 26.44 -11.95
CA MET A 1 20.08 25.71 -10.72
C MET A 1 19.24 24.47 -11.01
N ALA A 2 18.06 24.57 -11.66
CA ALA A 2 17.22 23.39 -11.92
C ALA A 2 17.88 22.28 -12.76
N ALA A 3 18.64 22.62 -13.82
CA ALA A 3 19.33 21.62 -14.63
C ALA A 3 20.43 20.88 -13.86
N ALA A 4 21.25 21.60 -13.06
CA ALA A 4 22.27 20.99 -12.22
C ALA A 4 21.67 20.12 -11.10
N ALA A 5 20.53 20.53 -10.53
CA ALA A 5 19.81 19.72 -9.55
C ALA A 5 19.27 18.43 -10.17
N LYS A 6 18.73 18.51 -11.40
CA LYS A 6 18.27 17.36 -12.17
C LYS A 6 19.41 16.37 -12.42
N GLU A 7 20.55 16.84 -12.92
CA GLU A 7 21.74 16.01 -13.17
C GLU A 7 22.24 15.34 -11.89
N ALA A 8 22.31 16.07 -10.77
CA ALA A 8 22.72 15.51 -9.48
C ALA A 8 21.75 14.43 -8.96
N ILE A 9 20.44 14.60 -9.18
CA ILE A 9 19.42 13.61 -8.81
C ILE A 9 19.53 12.37 -9.71
N GLU A 10 19.72 12.54 -11.01
CA GLU A 10 19.91 11.43 -11.95
C GLU A 10 21.17 10.62 -11.60
N ASN A 11 22.28 11.29 -11.30
CA ASN A 11 23.51 10.64 -10.83
C ASN A 11 23.28 9.89 -9.50
N LEU A 12 22.53 10.46 -8.56
CA LEU A 12 22.20 9.78 -7.30
C LEU A 12 21.43 8.47 -7.54
N TRP A 13 20.49 8.44 -8.48
CA TRP A 13 19.74 7.22 -8.82
C TRP A 13 20.67 6.11 -9.33
N GLU A 14 21.64 6.46 -10.16
CA GLU A 14 22.62 5.53 -10.71
C GLU A 14 23.58 5.04 -9.61
N GLU A 15 24.21 5.96 -8.87
CA GLU A 15 25.19 5.64 -7.83
C GLU A 15 24.61 4.76 -6.71
N VAL A 16 23.38 5.03 -6.26
CA VAL A 16 22.72 4.23 -5.21
C VAL A 16 22.50 2.79 -5.68
N ARG A 17 22.14 2.60 -6.95
CA ARG A 17 21.92 1.26 -7.52
C ARG A 17 23.23 0.49 -7.68
N GLU A 18 24.27 1.18 -8.15
CA GLU A 18 25.60 0.59 -8.38
C GLU A 18 26.33 0.27 -7.08
N LEU A 19 26.32 1.19 -6.10
CA LEU A 19 27.15 1.09 -4.90
C LEU A 19 26.43 0.49 -3.69
N SER A 20 25.16 0.84 -3.48
CA SER A 20 24.44 0.51 -2.24
C SER A 20 23.51 -0.69 -2.39
N LEU A 21 22.81 -0.78 -3.53
CA LEU A 21 21.87 -1.88 -3.80
C LEU A 21 22.56 -3.06 -4.51
N GLY A 22 23.79 -2.87 -4.98
CA GLY A 22 24.71 -3.93 -5.37
C GLY A 22 24.29 -4.71 -6.62
N SER A 23 23.54 -4.08 -7.54
CA SER A 23 22.99 -4.81 -8.67
C SER A 23 23.02 -4.00 -9.97
N THR A 24 23.78 -4.51 -10.96
CA THR A 24 23.59 -4.17 -12.37
C THR A 24 22.30 -4.78 -12.95
N THR A 25 21.59 -5.59 -12.16
CA THR A 25 20.35 -6.27 -12.51
C THR A 25 19.16 -5.68 -11.75
N THR A 26 17.94 -5.86 -12.27
CA THR A 26 16.70 -5.44 -11.59
C THR A 26 16.24 -6.44 -10.51
N GLN A 27 17.12 -7.32 -10.03
CA GLN A 27 16.82 -8.35 -9.04
C GLN A 27 17.30 -7.94 -7.64
N ILE A 28 16.62 -8.46 -6.61
CA ILE A 28 17.01 -8.30 -5.20
C ILE A 28 17.72 -9.56 -4.70
N ASP A 29 18.45 -9.45 -3.59
CA ASP A 29 19.12 -10.60 -2.98
C ASP A 29 18.11 -11.69 -2.59
N HIS A 30 18.49 -12.96 -2.80
CA HIS A 30 17.71 -14.11 -2.38
C HIS A 30 18.49 -14.96 -1.37
N LEU A 31 18.03 -14.94 -0.12
CA LEU A 31 18.52 -15.75 0.97
C LEU A 31 17.83 -17.11 1.00
N SER A 32 18.61 -18.19 1.12
CA SER A 32 18.08 -19.56 1.19
C SER A 32 17.50 -19.92 2.56
N SER A 33 17.79 -19.13 3.59
CA SER A 33 17.32 -19.31 4.97
C SER A 33 17.26 -17.96 5.69
N PRO A 34 16.57 -17.87 6.85
CA PRO A 34 16.61 -16.68 7.69
C PRO A 34 18.04 -16.21 8.01
N PRO A 35 18.33 -14.91 7.94
CA PRO A 35 19.59 -14.34 8.41
C PRO A 35 19.64 -14.38 9.94
N SER A 36 20.86 -14.30 10.51
CA SER A 36 20.98 -13.91 11.92
C SER A 36 20.54 -12.44 12.12
N PRO A 37 20.10 -12.05 13.33
CA PRO A 37 19.71 -10.66 13.60
C PRO A 37 20.78 -9.63 13.22
N LEU A 38 22.05 -9.91 13.54
CA LEU A 38 23.17 -9.04 13.18
C LEU A 38 23.38 -8.93 11.66
N GLN A 39 23.28 -10.04 10.93
CA GLN A 39 23.36 -10.01 9.47
C GLN A 39 22.19 -9.23 8.87
N PHE A 40 20.97 -9.45 9.38
CA PHE A 40 19.79 -8.72 8.91
C PHE A 40 19.94 -7.21 9.10
N LEU A 41 20.34 -6.80 10.31
CA LEU A 41 20.54 -5.39 10.64
C LEU A 41 21.64 -4.75 9.77
N ARG A 42 22.79 -5.41 9.64
CA ARG A 42 23.97 -4.88 8.94
C ARG A 42 23.79 -4.86 7.42
N ASP A 43 23.28 -5.94 6.85
CA ASP A 43 23.34 -6.20 5.41
C ASP A 43 22.05 -5.74 4.69
N TYR A 44 20.94 -5.54 5.43
CA TYR A 44 19.64 -5.19 4.84
C TYR A 44 18.99 -3.96 5.47
N VAL A 45 18.77 -3.92 6.79
CA VAL A 45 18.06 -2.81 7.44
C VAL A 45 18.85 -1.50 7.41
N SER A 46 20.13 -1.55 7.82
CA SER A 46 21.01 -0.38 7.85
C SER A 46 21.19 0.25 6.46
N PRO A 47 21.54 -0.52 5.40
CA PRO A 47 21.65 0.00 4.04
C PRO A 47 20.29 0.21 3.34
N ASN A 48 19.17 -0.12 3.99
CA ASN A 48 17.80 0.01 3.46
C ASN A 48 17.63 -0.78 2.14
N LYS A 49 18.03 -2.05 2.15
CA LYS A 49 18.07 -2.95 0.98
C LYS A 49 17.04 -4.09 1.12
N PRO A 50 16.15 -4.31 0.13
CA PRO A 50 15.19 -5.40 0.15
C PRO A 50 15.86 -6.75 -0.07
N CYS A 51 15.27 -7.82 0.46
CA CYS A 51 15.68 -9.19 0.15
C CYS A 51 14.52 -10.18 0.22
N LEU A 52 14.61 -11.21 -0.60
CA LEU A 52 13.72 -12.38 -0.57
C LEU A 52 14.35 -13.46 0.31
N ILE A 53 13.56 -14.08 1.18
CA ILE A 53 14.02 -15.05 2.17
C ILE A 53 13.20 -16.32 2.03
N SER A 54 13.85 -17.41 1.63
CA SER A 54 13.27 -18.74 1.63
C SER A 54 13.36 -19.38 3.01
N ASN A 55 12.51 -20.39 3.25
CA ASN A 55 12.56 -21.26 4.43
C ASN A 55 12.39 -20.54 5.78
N SER A 56 11.84 -19.32 5.80
CA SER A 56 11.67 -18.55 7.05
C SER A 56 10.42 -18.89 7.85
N ILE A 57 9.43 -19.52 7.22
CA ILE A 57 8.12 -19.78 7.81
C ILE A 57 7.69 -21.24 7.62
N THR A 58 8.66 -22.14 7.39
CA THR A 58 8.38 -23.56 7.11
C THR A 58 7.74 -24.31 8.27
N HIS A 59 7.86 -23.77 9.49
CA HIS A 59 7.23 -24.28 10.70
C HIS A 59 5.78 -23.82 10.88
N TRP A 60 5.28 -22.86 10.09
CA TRP A 60 3.92 -22.35 10.24
C TRP A 60 2.87 -23.35 9.78
N PRO A 61 1.91 -23.75 10.64
CA PRO A 61 0.77 -24.56 10.23
C PRO A 61 0.00 -23.96 9.05
N ALA A 62 -0.05 -22.62 8.95
CA ALA A 62 -0.73 -21.88 7.89
C ALA A 62 -0.38 -22.37 6.47
N LEU A 63 0.88 -22.72 6.20
CA LEU A 63 1.32 -23.20 4.88
C LEU A 63 0.61 -24.47 4.42
N SER A 64 0.11 -25.27 5.37
CA SER A 64 -0.67 -26.47 5.09
C SER A 64 -2.18 -26.22 5.25
N LEU A 65 -2.59 -25.59 6.35
CA LEU A 65 -4.00 -25.48 6.74
C LEU A 65 -4.77 -24.47 5.88
N TRP A 66 -4.16 -23.35 5.50
CA TRP A 66 -4.87 -22.26 4.80
C TRP A 66 -5.11 -22.57 3.32
N SER A 67 -4.57 -23.68 2.81
CA SER A 67 -4.95 -24.28 1.52
C SER A 67 -6.37 -24.86 1.52
N SER A 68 -6.98 -25.07 2.70
CA SER A 68 -8.35 -25.54 2.87
C SER A 68 -9.31 -24.39 3.15
N THR A 69 -10.20 -24.11 2.18
CA THR A 69 -11.29 -23.13 2.37
C THR A 69 -12.21 -23.53 3.52
N SER A 70 -12.47 -24.84 3.69
CA SER A 70 -13.29 -25.33 4.80
C SER A 70 -12.63 -25.07 6.15
N TYR A 71 -11.30 -25.22 6.26
CA TYR A 71 -10.59 -24.91 7.50
C TYR A 71 -10.78 -23.43 7.86
N LEU A 72 -10.47 -22.52 6.93
CA LEU A 72 -10.63 -21.09 7.15
C LEU A 72 -12.08 -20.72 7.53
N GLN A 73 -13.07 -21.23 6.80
CA GLN A 73 -14.49 -20.95 7.07
C GLN A 73 -14.96 -21.50 8.41
N THR A 74 -14.47 -22.67 8.84
CA THR A 74 -14.82 -23.23 10.15
C THR A 74 -14.15 -22.44 11.28
N THR A 75 -12.83 -22.21 11.18
CA THR A 75 -12.05 -21.53 12.22
C THR A 75 -12.50 -20.08 12.43
N LEU A 76 -12.90 -19.38 11.36
CA LEU A 76 -13.37 -18.00 11.40
C LEU A 76 -14.89 -17.84 11.26
N SER A 77 -15.66 -18.91 11.52
CA SER A 77 -17.11 -18.94 11.27
C SER A 77 -17.91 -17.83 11.97
N SER A 78 -17.46 -17.41 13.16
CA SER A 78 -18.07 -16.33 13.95
C SER A 78 -17.39 -14.97 13.80
N SER A 79 -16.37 -14.84 12.93
CA SER A 79 -15.55 -13.62 12.83
C SER A 79 -16.13 -12.65 11.80
N PRO A 80 -16.56 -11.44 12.21
CA PRO A 80 -16.82 -10.36 11.28
C PRO A 80 -15.49 -9.75 10.81
N VAL A 81 -15.36 -9.52 9.51
CA VAL A 81 -14.14 -8.99 8.89
C VAL A 81 -14.46 -7.77 8.03
N SER A 82 -13.49 -6.88 7.89
CA SER A 82 -13.58 -5.72 7.00
C SER A 82 -13.40 -6.13 5.55
N LEU A 83 -14.50 -6.07 4.78
CA LEU A 83 -14.51 -6.34 3.35
C LEU A 83 -14.40 -5.03 2.57
N HIS A 84 -13.38 -4.95 1.71
CA HIS A 84 -13.18 -3.80 0.83
C HIS A 84 -13.71 -4.11 -0.56
N LEU A 85 -14.59 -3.26 -1.06
CA LEU A 85 -15.24 -3.38 -2.36
C LEU A 85 -14.85 -2.23 -3.28
N THR A 86 -14.49 -2.55 -4.52
CA THR A 86 -14.15 -1.58 -5.56
C THR A 86 -14.72 -1.97 -6.93
N PRO A 87 -14.92 -1.01 -7.85
CA PRO A 87 -15.40 -1.31 -9.19
C PRO A 87 -14.34 -1.87 -10.13
N THR A 88 -13.06 -1.84 -9.75
CA THR A 88 -11.93 -2.18 -10.64
C THR A 88 -10.89 -3.11 -10.03
N GLY A 89 -11.01 -3.48 -8.75
CA GLY A 89 -9.98 -4.19 -7.99
C GLY A 89 -8.85 -3.30 -7.48
N ARG A 90 -8.91 -1.98 -7.74
CA ARG A 90 -7.91 -0.99 -7.33
C ARG A 90 -8.48 -0.10 -6.21
N ALA A 91 -8.18 -0.45 -4.97
CA ALA A 91 -8.38 0.45 -3.83
C ALA A 91 -7.19 1.43 -3.72
N ASP A 92 -7.40 2.53 -3.00
CA ASP A 92 -6.37 3.53 -2.68
C ASP A 92 -5.58 3.91 -3.93
N SER A 93 -6.31 4.35 -4.94
CA SER A 93 -5.77 4.61 -6.27
C SER A 93 -6.36 5.87 -6.90
N LEU A 94 -5.62 6.46 -7.83
CA LEU A 94 -6.07 7.66 -8.52
C LEU A 94 -7.17 7.32 -9.52
N THR A 95 -8.30 8.02 -9.38
CA THR A 95 -9.49 7.81 -10.20
C THR A 95 -9.98 9.14 -10.78
N PRO A 96 -10.52 9.16 -12.02
CA PRO A 96 -11.18 10.34 -12.56
C PRO A 96 -12.32 10.83 -11.64
N HIS A 97 -12.38 12.14 -11.41
CA HIS A 97 -13.41 12.74 -10.58
C HIS A 97 -14.82 12.50 -11.18
N PRO A 98 -15.88 12.25 -10.38
CA PRO A 98 -17.23 11.94 -10.89
C PRO A 98 -17.82 13.00 -11.84
N HIS A 99 -17.52 14.27 -11.57
CA HIS A 99 -17.95 15.41 -12.40
C HIS A 99 -17.00 15.76 -13.56
N SER A 100 -15.99 14.94 -13.84
CA SER A 100 -15.19 15.04 -15.09
C SER A 100 -15.95 14.45 -16.30
N GLN A 101 -17.25 14.76 -16.37
CA GLN A 101 -18.07 14.54 -17.56
C GLN A 101 -17.49 15.35 -18.73
N PRO A 102 -17.61 14.85 -19.97
CA PRO A 102 -17.10 15.51 -21.15
C PRO A 102 -17.97 16.73 -21.50
N THR A 103 -17.85 17.82 -20.75
CA THR A 103 -18.25 19.12 -21.29
C THR A 103 -17.23 19.48 -22.37
N SER A 104 -17.67 19.86 -23.55
CA SER A 104 -16.79 20.34 -24.62
C SER A 104 -16.59 21.86 -24.50
N PRO A 105 -15.36 22.39 -24.40
CA PRO A 105 -14.11 21.66 -24.25
C PRO A 105 -13.93 21.14 -22.82
N PRO A 106 -13.28 19.98 -22.62
CA PRO A 106 -13.05 19.46 -21.28
C PRO A 106 -12.20 20.48 -20.50
N PRO A 107 -12.55 20.80 -19.24
CA PRO A 107 -11.64 21.56 -18.40
C PRO A 107 -10.32 20.80 -18.36
N SER A 108 -9.30 21.43 -18.90
CA SER A 108 -7.94 20.93 -18.84
C SER A 108 -7.35 21.39 -17.51
N PRO A 109 -6.79 20.50 -16.67
CA PRO A 109 -6.71 19.04 -16.79
C PRO A 109 -7.89 18.30 -16.10
N PRO A 110 -8.14 16.99 -16.40
CA PRO A 110 -9.09 16.18 -15.67
C PRO A 110 -8.69 16.12 -14.19
N THR A 111 -9.61 16.49 -13.31
CA THR A 111 -9.40 16.40 -11.87
C THR A 111 -9.36 14.92 -11.49
N LEU A 112 -8.23 14.43 -11.01
CA LEU A 112 -8.11 13.12 -10.37
C LEU A 112 -8.39 13.25 -8.88
N VAL A 113 -8.91 12.20 -8.27
CA VAL A 113 -9.09 12.05 -6.83
C VAL A 113 -8.38 10.80 -6.33
N PHE A 114 -7.97 10.80 -5.08
CA PHE A 114 -7.54 9.59 -4.38
C PHE A 114 -8.81 8.85 -3.93
N ALA A 115 -9.07 7.66 -4.49
CA ALA A 115 -10.27 6.88 -4.20
C ALA A 115 -9.95 5.70 -3.29
N SER A 116 -10.51 5.69 -2.08
CA SER A 116 -10.52 4.54 -1.17
C SER A 116 -11.73 3.63 -1.43
N ALA A 117 -11.62 2.39 -0.98
CA ALA A 117 -12.67 1.39 -1.17
C ALA A 117 -13.95 1.69 -0.37
N HIS A 118 -15.06 1.11 -0.81
CA HIS A 118 -16.20 0.91 0.08
C HIS A 118 -15.81 -0.14 1.10
N VAL A 119 -16.09 0.09 2.38
CA VAL A 119 -15.75 -0.85 3.46
C VAL A 119 -16.99 -1.21 4.24
N GLU A 120 -17.19 -2.50 4.44
CA GLU A 120 -18.29 -3.04 5.26
C GLU A 120 -17.81 -4.20 6.14
N LYS A 121 -18.46 -4.36 7.29
CA LYS A 121 -18.21 -5.51 8.18
C LYS A 121 -19.17 -6.64 7.83
N VAL A 122 -18.62 -7.77 7.40
CA VAL A 122 -19.40 -8.96 7.01
C VAL A 122 -18.83 -10.22 7.66
N GLN A 123 -19.62 -11.29 7.71
CA GLN A 123 -19.10 -12.59 8.15
C GLN A 123 -17.98 -13.07 7.21
N PHE A 124 -16.92 -13.64 7.78
CA PHE A 124 -15.77 -14.15 7.02
C PHE A 124 -16.17 -15.10 5.88
N SER A 125 -17.16 -15.96 6.10
CA SER A 125 -17.67 -16.89 5.07
C SER A 125 -18.24 -16.15 3.85
N THR A 126 -18.96 -15.04 4.07
CA THR A 126 -19.47 -14.16 3.01
C THR A 126 -18.33 -13.45 2.30
N ALA A 127 -17.41 -12.85 3.06
CA ALA A 127 -16.25 -12.15 2.53
C ALA A 127 -15.39 -13.05 1.63
N LEU A 128 -15.04 -14.24 2.10
CA LEU A 128 -14.22 -15.20 1.36
C LEU A 128 -14.90 -15.67 0.06
N ARG A 129 -16.22 -15.86 0.09
CA ARG A 129 -17.01 -16.18 -1.11
C ARG A 129 -16.93 -15.04 -2.13
N MET A 130 -17.12 -13.79 -1.70
CA MET A 130 -17.06 -12.62 -2.59
C MET A 130 -15.68 -12.44 -3.20
N VAL A 131 -14.60 -12.64 -2.44
CA VAL A 131 -13.23 -12.60 -3.00
C VAL A 131 -13.03 -13.71 -4.04
N SER A 132 -13.53 -14.91 -3.79
CA SER A 132 -13.41 -16.04 -4.71
C SER A 132 -14.20 -15.83 -6.01
N GLU A 133 -15.39 -15.25 -5.92
CA GLU A 133 -16.29 -14.95 -7.05
C GLU A 133 -15.84 -13.75 -7.88
N SER A 134 -15.05 -12.84 -7.29
CA SER A 134 -14.41 -11.70 -7.97
C SER A 134 -13.49 -12.10 -9.14
N ASN A 135 -13.24 -13.39 -9.33
CA ASN A 135 -12.47 -13.92 -10.47
C ASN A 135 -13.29 -14.03 -11.77
N THR A 136 -14.60 -13.75 -11.74
CA THR A 136 -15.48 -13.86 -12.91
C THR A 136 -15.61 -12.51 -13.64
N THR A 137 -15.62 -12.53 -14.98
CA THR A 137 -15.63 -11.31 -15.82
C THR A 137 -16.95 -10.55 -15.83
N ASP A 138 -18.00 -11.10 -15.21
CA ASP A 138 -19.36 -10.55 -15.25
C ASP A 138 -19.68 -9.63 -14.07
N THR A 139 -18.83 -9.57 -13.04
CA THR A 139 -19.06 -8.75 -11.84
C THR A 139 -18.28 -7.45 -11.89
N LYS A 140 -18.97 -6.31 -11.72
CA LYS A 140 -18.34 -4.97 -11.53
C LYS A 140 -18.06 -4.66 -10.05
N CYS A 141 -17.97 -5.67 -9.21
CA CYS A 141 -17.73 -5.55 -7.78
C CYS A 141 -16.61 -6.52 -7.40
N PHE A 142 -15.47 -5.95 -7.02
CA PHE A 142 -14.27 -6.71 -6.67
C PHE A 142 -13.99 -6.58 -5.19
N ALA A 143 -13.96 -7.73 -4.53
CA ALA A 143 -13.70 -7.88 -3.12
C ALA A 143 -12.22 -8.10 -2.82
N TYR A 144 -11.73 -7.48 -1.75
CA TYR A 144 -10.41 -7.70 -1.20
C TYR A 144 -10.45 -7.58 0.33
N LEU A 145 -9.90 -8.57 1.04
CA LEU A 145 -9.63 -8.45 2.47
C LEU A 145 -8.24 -7.83 2.62
N GLN A 146 -8.22 -6.52 2.83
CA GLN A 146 -7.01 -5.70 2.82
C GLN A 146 -6.95 -4.66 3.92
N GLU A 147 -7.79 -4.83 4.95
CA GLU A 147 -7.74 -3.99 6.14
C GLU A 147 -6.32 -4.00 6.70
N GLN A 148 -5.72 -2.83 6.75
CA GLN A 148 -4.49 -2.58 7.49
C GLN A 148 -4.93 -2.22 8.92
N ASN A 149 -4.02 -2.02 9.88
CA ASN A 149 -4.36 -1.69 11.28
C ASN A 149 -4.57 -2.92 12.19
N ASP A 150 -3.61 -3.83 12.12
CA ASP A 150 -3.50 -4.99 13.01
C ASP A 150 -4.66 -5.98 12.89
N CYS A 151 -5.23 -6.07 11.69
CA CYS A 151 -6.43 -6.86 11.45
C CYS A 151 -6.23 -8.34 11.76
N PHE A 152 -5.01 -8.90 11.65
CA PHE A 152 -4.78 -10.33 11.95
C PHE A 152 -5.10 -10.66 13.41
N ARG A 153 -4.64 -9.82 14.34
CA ARG A 153 -4.88 -9.98 15.77
C ARG A 153 -6.32 -9.61 16.17
N ASN A 154 -6.95 -8.68 15.44
CA ASN A 154 -8.28 -8.16 15.79
C ASN A 154 -9.45 -8.90 15.14
N GLU A 155 -9.32 -9.29 13.87
CA GLU A 155 -10.40 -9.88 13.05
C GLU A 155 -10.18 -11.35 12.75
N TYR A 156 -8.93 -11.82 12.76
CA TYR A 156 -8.54 -13.18 12.37
C TYR A 156 -7.91 -13.97 13.52
N CYS A 157 -8.16 -13.57 14.77
CA CYS A 157 -7.51 -14.13 15.97
C CYS A 157 -7.69 -15.65 16.14
N GLY A 158 -8.75 -16.24 15.57
CA GLY A 158 -8.96 -17.69 15.51
C GLY A 158 -7.84 -18.44 14.76
N LEU A 159 -7.08 -17.75 13.90
CA LEU A 159 -5.92 -18.28 13.18
C LEU A 159 -4.57 -17.98 13.85
N SER A 160 -4.56 -17.36 15.04
CA SER A 160 -3.33 -16.93 15.73
C SER A 160 -2.31 -18.06 15.94
N GLN A 161 -2.76 -19.30 16.13
CA GLN A 161 -1.87 -20.45 16.32
C GLN A 161 -1.21 -20.96 15.02
N ASP A 162 -1.62 -20.46 13.86
CA ASP A 162 -1.14 -20.94 12.57
C ASP A 162 0.09 -20.17 12.05
N CYS A 163 0.40 -19.01 12.65
CA CYS A 163 1.51 -18.12 12.33
C CYS A 163 2.20 -17.66 13.62
N ASP A 164 3.46 -17.22 13.54
CA ASP A 164 4.09 -16.60 14.71
C ASP A 164 3.50 -15.20 14.99
N ASP A 165 3.42 -14.80 16.25
CA ASP A 165 2.97 -13.44 16.63
C ASP A 165 3.95 -12.34 16.17
N HIS A 166 5.22 -12.71 15.98
CA HIS A 166 6.27 -11.85 15.44
C HIS A 166 7.36 -12.69 14.77
N ILE A 167 8.29 -12.06 14.05
CA ILE A 167 9.39 -12.75 13.35
C ILE A 167 10.66 -12.64 14.21
N PRO A 168 11.12 -13.70 14.90
CA PRO A 168 12.09 -13.57 16.00
C PRO A 168 13.40 -12.90 15.59
N TRP A 169 13.97 -13.30 14.45
CA TRP A 169 15.24 -12.74 13.96
C TRP A 169 15.11 -11.26 13.53
N ALA A 170 13.92 -10.84 13.06
CA ALA A 170 13.66 -9.46 12.69
C ALA A 170 13.43 -8.60 13.93
N SER A 171 12.64 -9.09 14.89
CA SER A 171 12.36 -8.37 16.14
C SER A 171 13.62 -8.15 16.97
N GLU A 172 14.51 -9.16 17.05
CA GLU A 172 15.81 -9.01 17.73
C GLU A 172 16.70 -7.99 17.03
N ALA A 173 16.73 -7.99 15.70
CA ALA A 173 17.53 -7.05 14.91
C ALA A 173 17.04 -5.60 15.02
N LEU A 174 15.72 -5.40 14.98
CA LEU A 174 15.07 -4.09 15.05
C LEU A 174 14.95 -3.57 16.49
N GLY A 175 15.03 -4.48 17.48
CA GLY A 175 14.94 -4.15 18.90
C GLY A 175 13.52 -3.83 19.36
N CYS A 176 12.50 -4.24 18.60
CA CYS A 176 11.08 -4.03 18.90
C CYS A 176 10.21 -5.19 18.37
N LEU A 177 8.98 -5.27 18.89
CA LEU A 177 7.92 -6.13 18.34
C LEU A 177 7.16 -5.39 17.23
N PRO A 178 6.46 -6.11 16.33
CA PRO A 178 5.65 -5.46 15.30
C PRO A 178 4.51 -4.66 15.93
N GLU A 179 4.28 -3.46 15.40
CA GLU A 179 3.14 -2.62 15.77
C GLU A 179 1.84 -3.23 15.24
N ALA A 180 1.85 -3.69 13.99
CA ALA A 180 0.72 -4.32 13.32
C ALA A 180 1.09 -5.66 12.66
N VAL A 181 0.16 -6.61 12.70
CA VAL A 181 0.19 -7.84 11.91
C VAL A 181 -1.10 -7.86 11.09
N ASN A 182 -0.96 -7.86 9.76
CA ASN A 182 -2.12 -7.80 8.86
C ASN A 182 -2.20 -9.06 8.01
N LEU A 183 -3.43 -9.47 7.71
CA LEU A 183 -3.74 -10.58 6.85
C LEU A 183 -4.41 -10.07 5.57
N TRP A 184 -3.97 -10.61 4.44
CA TRP A 184 -4.43 -10.21 3.12
C TRP A 184 -5.02 -11.42 2.41
N ILE A 185 -6.26 -11.32 1.94
CA ILE A 185 -6.89 -12.34 1.08
C ILE A 185 -7.51 -11.66 -0.13
N GLY A 186 -6.94 -11.88 -1.31
CA GLY A 186 -7.39 -11.26 -2.55
C GLY A 186 -7.36 -12.17 -3.77
N SER A 187 -7.86 -11.65 -4.88
CA SER A 187 -7.91 -12.31 -6.19
C SER A 187 -6.84 -11.74 -7.12
N HIS A 188 -6.72 -12.28 -8.34
CA HIS A 188 -5.78 -11.75 -9.34
C HIS A 188 -6.05 -10.29 -9.76
N LEU A 189 -7.22 -9.74 -9.42
CA LEU A 189 -7.61 -8.37 -9.74
C LEU A 189 -7.31 -7.38 -8.62
N SER A 190 -7.01 -7.85 -7.40
CA SER A 190 -6.63 -6.92 -6.33
C SER A 190 -5.21 -6.41 -6.56
N VAL A 191 -5.11 -5.11 -6.83
CA VAL A 191 -3.87 -4.42 -7.16
C VAL A 191 -3.72 -3.21 -6.26
N THR A 192 -2.56 -3.07 -5.63
CA THR A 192 -2.20 -1.91 -4.81
C THR A 192 -1.28 -1.00 -5.63
N SER A 193 -1.71 0.25 -5.80
CA SER A 193 -0.97 1.26 -6.57
C SER A 193 0.34 1.66 -5.86
N PHE A 194 1.23 2.39 -6.55
CA PHE A 194 2.48 2.82 -5.94
C PHE A 194 2.26 3.70 -4.71
N HIS A 195 2.84 3.27 -3.60
CA HIS A 195 2.89 4.02 -2.34
C HIS A 195 4.16 3.62 -1.58
N LYS A 196 4.38 4.24 -0.42
CA LYS A 196 5.46 3.89 0.50
C LYS A 196 4.92 3.89 1.94
N ASP A 197 5.52 3.07 2.79
CA ASP A 197 5.19 3.00 4.21
C ASP A 197 6.34 3.51 5.08
N HIS A 198 6.01 3.96 6.29
CA HIS A 198 6.99 4.28 7.33
C HIS A 198 7.32 3.04 8.18
N TYR A 199 7.27 1.86 7.58
CA TYR A 199 7.41 0.58 8.28
C TYR A 199 8.50 -0.29 7.67
N GLU A 200 9.27 -0.95 8.51
CA GLU A 200 10.04 -2.12 8.10
C GLU A 200 9.06 -3.28 7.96
N ASN A 201 8.81 -3.72 6.72
CA ASN A 201 7.73 -4.64 6.40
C ASN A 201 8.28 -6.05 6.11
N ILE A 202 7.88 -7.03 6.92
CA ILE A 202 8.18 -8.45 6.68
C ILE A 202 6.93 -9.10 6.09
N TYR A 203 6.95 -9.37 4.78
CA TYR A 203 5.79 -9.79 4.01
C TYR A 203 5.87 -11.28 3.63
N ALA A 204 5.07 -12.12 4.29
CA ALA A 204 5.05 -13.57 4.13
C ALA A 204 3.88 -14.03 3.25
N VAL A 205 4.16 -14.77 2.18
CA VAL A 205 3.11 -15.33 1.31
C VAL A 205 2.81 -16.77 1.73
N ILE A 206 1.53 -17.06 1.98
CA ILE A 206 1.05 -18.37 2.45
C ILE A 206 0.52 -19.20 1.28
N THR A 207 -0.35 -18.63 0.44
CA THR A 207 -0.85 -19.28 -0.77
C THR A 207 -0.86 -18.30 -1.96
N GLY A 208 -0.67 -18.82 -3.17
CA GLY A 208 -0.50 -18.01 -4.38
C GLY A 208 0.89 -17.35 -4.46
N GLU A 209 0.95 -16.21 -5.14
CA GLU A 209 2.16 -15.41 -5.33
C GLU A 209 1.83 -13.92 -5.28
N LYS A 210 2.73 -13.10 -4.72
CA LYS A 210 2.67 -11.63 -4.78
C LYS A 210 3.81 -11.13 -5.65
N ARG A 211 3.53 -10.22 -6.58
CA ARG A 211 4.53 -9.57 -7.43
C ARG A 211 4.66 -8.10 -7.05
N PHE A 212 5.87 -7.69 -6.71
CA PHE A 212 6.20 -6.33 -6.33
C PHE A 212 7.05 -5.68 -7.41
N LEU A 213 6.71 -4.44 -7.75
CA LEU A 213 7.64 -3.48 -8.36
C LEU A 213 8.16 -2.58 -7.25
N LEU A 214 9.48 -2.44 -7.13
CA LEU A 214 10.13 -1.71 -6.05
C LEU A 214 11.01 -0.59 -6.60
N LEU A 215 10.86 0.62 -6.04
CA LEU A 215 11.78 1.75 -6.26
C LEU A 215 12.31 2.24 -4.91
N PRO A 216 13.62 2.49 -4.80
CA PRO A 216 14.21 2.97 -3.56
C PRO A 216 13.71 4.38 -3.20
N PRO A 217 13.81 4.81 -1.93
CA PRO A 217 13.38 6.15 -1.51
C PRO A 217 14.07 7.29 -2.28
N THR A 218 15.27 7.05 -2.80
CA THR A 218 16.05 8.00 -3.62
C THR A 218 15.40 8.32 -4.96
N ASP A 219 14.45 7.49 -5.41
CA ASP A 219 13.71 7.66 -6.66
C ASP A 219 12.44 8.50 -6.50
N VAL A 220 12.24 9.18 -5.37
CA VAL A 220 11.01 9.95 -5.04
C VAL A 220 10.53 10.89 -6.15
N HIS A 221 11.43 11.57 -6.87
CA HIS A 221 11.04 12.49 -7.95
C HIS A 221 10.45 11.78 -9.18
N ARG A 222 10.73 10.48 -9.32
CA ARG A 222 10.18 9.62 -10.37
C ARG A 222 8.74 9.19 -10.08
N MET A 223 8.28 9.34 -8.84
CA MET A 223 6.95 8.90 -8.42
C MET A 223 5.87 9.98 -8.57
N TYR A 224 6.28 11.21 -8.86
CA TYR A 224 5.38 12.35 -9.07
C TYR A 224 4.34 12.46 -7.96
N VAL A 225 4.77 12.45 -6.70
CA VAL A 225 3.84 12.55 -5.56
C VAL A 225 3.16 13.92 -5.57
N ARG A 226 1.83 13.94 -5.59
CA ARG A 226 0.99 15.15 -5.63
C ARG A 226 -0.16 15.05 -4.64
N GLN A 227 -0.73 16.19 -4.27
CA GLN A 227 -1.90 16.26 -3.40
C GLN A 227 -3.19 16.07 -4.20
N TYR A 228 -3.98 15.07 -3.83
CA TYR A 228 -5.25 14.73 -4.47
C TYR A 228 -6.40 14.84 -3.47
N PRO A 229 -7.57 15.39 -3.85
CA PRO A 229 -8.77 15.32 -3.03
C PRO A 229 -9.11 13.86 -2.72
N ALA A 230 -9.43 13.57 -1.46
CA ALA A 230 -9.85 12.25 -1.02
C ALA A 230 -11.32 11.99 -1.36
N ALA A 231 -11.60 10.78 -1.81
CA ALA A 231 -12.92 10.28 -2.14
C ALA A 231 -13.05 8.81 -1.69
N GLN A 232 -14.28 8.38 -1.45
CA GLN A 232 -14.59 6.99 -1.09
C GLN A 232 -15.67 6.42 -2.00
N TYR A 233 -15.45 5.18 -2.43
CA TYR A 233 -16.48 4.40 -3.11
C TYR A 233 -17.63 4.04 -2.16
N HIS A 234 -18.85 4.09 -2.68
CA HIS A 234 -20.07 3.70 -2.00
C HIS A 234 -20.79 2.68 -2.88
N PHE A 235 -20.91 1.45 -2.39
CA PHE A 235 -21.61 0.36 -3.07
C PHE A 235 -23.10 0.37 -2.70
N SER A 236 -23.98 0.15 -3.69
CA SER A 236 -25.41 -0.05 -3.46
C SER A 236 -25.77 -1.51 -3.73
N GLU A 237 -26.19 -2.24 -2.70
CA GLU A 237 -26.64 -3.64 -2.86
C GLU A 237 -27.87 -3.75 -3.76
N ASP A 238 -28.77 -2.76 -3.73
CA ASP A 238 -30.02 -2.75 -4.51
C ASP A 238 -29.76 -2.69 -6.03
N THR A 239 -28.78 -1.87 -6.46
CA THR A 239 -28.48 -1.68 -7.89
C THR A 239 -27.24 -2.44 -8.35
N GLY A 240 -26.35 -2.82 -7.43
CA GLY A 240 -25.04 -3.38 -7.73
C GLY A 240 -24.04 -2.35 -8.27
N ASP A 241 -24.33 -1.06 -8.16
CA ASP A 241 -23.49 0.01 -8.68
C ASP A 241 -22.63 0.68 -7.61
N PHE A 242 -21.52 1.28 -8.06
CA PHE A 242 -20.66 2.13 -7.26
C PHE A 242 -20.91 3.60 -7.55
N THR A 243 -20.96 4.42 -6.50
CA THR A 243 -20.81 5.87 -6.58
C THR A 243 -19.51 6.28 -5.90
N LEU A 244 -18.84 7.31 -6.41
CA LEU A 244 -17.62 7.85 -5.80
C LEU A 244 -17.96 9.21 -5.21
N LYS A 245 -17.75 9.39 -3.91
CA LYS A 245 -18.08 10.62 -3.18
C LYS A 245 -16.81 11.23 -2.62
N LEU A 246 -16.63 12.54 -2.82
CA LEU A 246 -15.59 13.29 -2.12
C LEU A 246 -15.85 13.26 -0.61
N GLU A 247 -14.78 13.23 0.17
CA GLU A 247 -14.88 13.48 1.61
C GLU A 247 -15.37 14.91 1.87
N ASP A 248 -16.20 15.07 2.91
CA ASP A 248 -16.68 16.36 3.39
C ASP A 248 -16.40 16.49 4.90
N PRO A 249 -15.49 17.37 5.34
CA PRO A 249 -14.71 18.32 4.53
C PRO A 249 -13.68 17.66 3.62
N VAL A 250 -13.34 18.32 2.50
CA VAL A 250 -12.36 17.80 1.53
C VAL A 250 -10.96 17.74 2.14
N ARG A 251 -10.48 16.52 2.36
CA ARG A 251 -9.09 16.22 2.73
C ARG A 251 -8.24 15.99 1.48
N TYR A 252 -6.95 16.31 1.57
CA TYR A 252 -5.99 16.06 0.48
C TYR A 252 -4.96 15.01 0.90
N VAL A 253 -4.71 14.05 0.00
CA VAL A 253 -3.79 12.93 0.21
C VAL A 253 -2.61 13.05 -0.76
N PRO A 254 -1.36 13.01 -0.27
CA PRO A 254 -0.20 12.90 -1.13
C PRO A 254 -0.11 11.47 -1.69
N TRP A 255 -0.21 11.31 -3.02
CA TRP A 255 -0.17 10.00 -3.67
C TRP A 255 0.67 9.98 -4.94
N CYS A 256 1.20 8.81 -5.30
CA CYS A 256 1.98 8.64 -6.52
C CYS A 256 1.08 8.78 -7.75
N SER A 257 1.54 9.54 -8.76
CA SER A 257 0.74 9.76 -9.98
C SER A 257 0.87 8.66 -11.03
N VAL A 258 1.90 7.83 -10.91
CA VAL A 258 2.36 6.95 -11.99
C VAL A 258 1.61 5.62 -11.97
N ASP A 259 1.02 5.23 -13.11
CA ASP A 259 0.60 3.85 -13.35
C ASP A 259 1.77 3.09 -14.03
N PRO A 260 2.33 2.03 -13.44
CA PRO A 260 3.35 1.20 -14.09
C PRO A 260 2.83 0.38 -15.28
N TYR A 261 1.52 0.17 -15.36
CA TYR A 261 0.86 -0.69 -16.34
C TYR A 261 -0.34 0.03 -16.98
N PRO A 262 -0.11 1.17 -17.66
CA PRO A 262 -1.19 1.88 -18.35
C PRO A 262 -1.81 1.01 -19.44
N SER A 263 -3.05 1.32 -19.80
CA SER A 263 -3.73 0.70 -20.94
C SER A 263 -2.92 0.93 -22.22
N SER A 264 -3.09 0.05 -23.22
CA SER A 264 -2.44 0.23 -24.52
C SER A 264 -2.81 1.56 -25.19
N GLU A 265 -4.01 2.08 -24.91
CA GLU A 265 -4.53 3.34 -25.45
C GLU A 265 -3.91 4.56 -24.76
N ASP A 266 -3.66 4.47 -23.45
CA ASP A 266 -3.11 5.58 -22.65
C ASP A 266 -1.58 5.55 -22.54
N LYS A 267 -0.92 4.49 -23.00
CA LYS A 267 0.51 4.27 -22.78
C LYS A 267 1.39 5.45 -23.21
N ASP A 268 1.21 5.97 -24.42
CA ASP A 268 2.04 7.06 -24.93
C ASP A 268 1.80 8.36 -24.15
N LYS A 269 0.56 8.59 -23.71
CA LYS A 269 0.17 9.74 -22.88
C LYS A 269 0.78 9.65 -21.48
N GLU A 270 0.69 8.48 -20.85
CA GLU A 270 1.27 8.20 -19.53
C GLU A 270 2.79 8.37 -19.57
N MET A 271 3.45 7.82 -20.59
CA MET A 271 4.90 7.95 -20.80
C MET A 271 5.34 9.40 -21.02
N ALA A 272 4.56 10.18 -21.77
CA ALA A 272 4.83 11.60 -21.98
C ALA A 272 4.59 12.45 -20.72
N GLN A 273 3.61 12.07 -19.89
CA GLN A 273 3.27 12.78 -18.65
C GLN A 273 4.26 12.48 -17.51
N PHE A 274 4.84 11.27 -17.47
CA PHE A 274 5.73 10.84 -16.38
C PHE A 274 7.12 10.36 -16.88
N PRO A 275 7.85 11.19 -17.65
CA PRO A 275 9.08 10.77 -18.31
C PRO A 275 10.20 10.32 -17.36
N LEU A 276 10.29 10.83 -16.13
CA LEU A 276 11.32 10.40 -15.17
C LEU A 276 11.13 8.97 -14.67
N TYR A 277 9.87 8.52 -14.61
CA TYR A 277 9.60 7.11 -14.32
C TYR A 277 9.99 6.24 -15.51
N TYR A 278 9.44 6.53 -16.69
CA TYR A 278 9.56 5.66 -17.87
C TYR A 278 10.94 5.64 -18.52
N ASN A 279 11.66 6.77 -18.49
CA ASN A 279 13.00 6.89 -19.05
C ASN A 279 14.10 6.64 -18.00
N GLY A 280 13.73 6.57 -16.71
CA GLY A 280 14.68 6.29 -15.63
C GLY A 280 15.00 4.80 -15.44
N PRO A 281 15.82 4.45 -14.44
CA PRO A 281 16.21 3.07 -14.15
C PRO A 281 14.99 2.16 -13.92
N LYS A 282 15.02 0.93 -14.43
CA LYS A 282 13.88 0.01 -14.23
C LYS A 282 13.64 -0.27 -12.74
N PRO A 283 12.36 -0.40 -12.31
CA PRO A 283 12.05 -0.89 -10.96
C PRO A 283 12.68 -2.25 -10.71
N PHE A 284 13.00 -2.56 -9.45
CA PHE A 284 13.31 -3.92 -9.08
C PHE A 284 12.04 -4.75 -9.11
N GLU A 285 12.11 -5.97 -9.62
CA GLU A 285 10.97 -6.88 -9.68
C GLU A 285 11.22 -8.09 -8.79
N VAL A 286 10.27 -8.40 -7.91
CA VAL A 286 10.31 -9.60 -7.09
C VAL A 286 8.95 -10.30 -7.08
N THR A 287 8.96 -11.61 -7.27
CA THR A 287 7.80 -12.47 -7.04
C THR A 287 8.04 -13.27 -5.77
N VAL A 288 7.21 -13.05 -4.76
CA VAL A 288 7.19 -13.77 -3.49
C VAL A 288 6.18 -14.90 -3.60
N LYS A 289 6.66 -16.14 -3.55
CA LYS A 289 5.83 -17.35 -3.64
C LYS A 289 5.42 -17.85 -2.26
N ALA A 290 4.41 -18.72 -2.21
CA ALA A 290 4.04 -19.47 -1.02
C ALA A 290 5.27 -20.04 -0.28
N GLY A 291 5.38 -19.76 1.02
CA GLY A 291 6.50 -20.16 1.88
C GLY A 291 7.70 -19.21 1.88
N GLN A 292 7.68 -18.16 1.06
CA GLN A 292 8.73 -17.12 1.01
C GLN A 292 8.31 -15.87 1.77
N VAL A 293 9.32 -15.14 2.23
CA VAL A 293 9.19 -13.87 2.93
C VAL A 293 9.96 -12.79 2.18
N LEU A 294 9.36 -11.65 1.93
CA LEU A 294 10.05 -10.45 1.47
C LEU A 294 10.29 -9.52 2.65
N TYR A 295 11.54 -9.11 2.84
CA TYR A 295 11.83 -7.89 3.57
C TYR A 295 11.68 -6.71 2.60
N LEU A 296 10.66 -5.90 2.83
CA LEU A 296 10.40 -4.63 2.16
C LEU A 296 10.82 -3.49 3.12
N PRO A 297 11.93 -2.80 2.86
CA PRO A 297 12.44 -1.80 3.78
C PRO A 297 11.54 -0.58 3.85
N SER A 298 11.61 0.14 4.98
CA SER A 298 10.91 1.41 5.16
C SER A 298 11.17 2.39 4.01
N MET A 299 10.14 3.16 3.66
CA MET A 299 10.15 4.22 2.65
C MET A 299 10.30 3.77 1.18
N TRP A 300 10.41 2.46 0.91
CA TRP A 300 10.44 1.96 -0.47
C TRP A 300 9.09 2.13 -1.16
N PHE A 301 9.13 2.71 -2.36
CA PHE A 301 7.95 2.78 -3.21
C PHE A 301 7.67 1.40 -3.77
N HIS A 302 6.44 0.93 -3.60
CA HIS A 302 6.06 -0.40 -4.04
C HIS A 302 4.66 -0.44 -4.65
N HIS A 303 4.54 -1.18 -5.75
CA HIS A 303 3.28 -1.53 -6.39
C HIS A 303 3.12 -3.04 -6.33
N VAL A 304 1.93 -3.52 -5.96
CA VAL A 304 1.68 -4.94 -5.67
C VAL A 304 0.58 -5.48 -6.55
N SER A 305 0.87 -6.56 -7.27
CA SER A 305 -0.14 -7.42 -7.90
C SER A 305 0.02 -8.84 -7.40
N GLN A 306 -0.91 -9.73 -7.75
CA GLN A 306 -0.91 -11.09 -7.22
C GLN A 306 -1.44 -12.13 -8.20
N ARG A 307 -1.01 -13.37 -7.99
CA ARG A 307 -1.47 -14.54 -8.71
C ARG A 307 -2.04 -15.54 -7.71
N PRO A 308 -3.33 -15.88 -7.83
CA PRO A 308 -3.98 -16.80 -6.90
C PRO A 308 -3.53 -18.26 -7.09
N ASP A 309 -3.80 -19.05 -6.06
CA ASP A 309 -3.78 -20.51 -6.12
C ASP A 309 -4.97 -21.07 -6.94
N SER A 310 -5.12 -22.39 -6.98
CA SER A 310 -6.18 -23.06 -7.75
C SER A 310 -7.61 -22.75 -7.30
N ARG A 311 -7.79 -22.14 -6.13
CA ARG A 311 -9.09 -21.69 -5.60
C ARG A 311 -9.42 -20.25 -6.00
N GLY A 312 -8.50 -19.57 -6.69
CA GLY A 312 -8.67 -18.15 -7.02
C GLY A 312 -8.31 -17.21 -5.88
N LEU A 313 -7.56 -17.68 -4.87
CA LEU A 313 -7.16 -16.91 -3.69
C LEU A 313 -5.63 -16.75 -3.60
N THR A 314 -5.18 -15.55 -3.23
CA THR A 314 -3.83 -15.29 -2.71
C THR A 314 -3.96 -14.92 -1.25
N ILE A 315 -3.18 -15.57 -0.37
CA ILE A 315 -3.18 -15.29 1.07
C ILE A 315 -1.77 -14.92 1.52
N ALA A 316 -1.65 -13.81 2.24
CA ALA A 316 -0.39 -13.35 2.83
C ALA A 316 -0.60 -12.78 4.23
N VAL A 317 0.46 -12.79 5.04
CA VAL A 317 0.53 -12.12 6.33
C VAL A 317 1.73 -11.19 6.31
N ASN A 318 1.60 -9.98 6.82
CA ASN A 318 2.72 -9.07 6.95
C ASN A 318 2.86 -8.51 8.36
N TYR A 319 4.09 -8.20 8.74
CA TYR A 319 4.46 -7.66 10.04
C TYR A 319 5.07 -6.28 9.82
N TRP A 320 4.48 -5.27 10.43
CA TRP A 320 4.95 -3.89 10.38
C TRP A 320 5.67 -3.54 11.68
N TYR A 321 6.94 -3.21 11.55
CA TYR A 321 7.76 -2.65 12.62
C TYR A 321 8.00 -1.18 12.30
N ASP A 322 7.68 -0.29 13.23
CA ASP A 322 7.88 1.15 13.03
C ASP A 322 9.33 1.44 12.64
N MET A 323 9.52 2.34 11.67
CA MET A 323 10.85 2.66 11.19
C MET A 323 11.62 3.48 12.23
N ARG A 324 12.95 3.45 12.12
CA ARG A 324 13.78 4.42 12.84
C ARG A 324 13.77 5.74 12.06
N PHE A 325 13.24 6.78 12.67
CA PHE A 325 13.32 8.16 12.16
C PHE A 325 14.72 8.74 12.33
N ASP A 326 15.66 8.23 11.54
CA ASP A 326 17.09 8.55 11.59
C ASP A 326 17.52 9.47 10.42
N ILE A 327 18.83 9.50 10.15
CA ILE A 327 19.39 10.32 9.07
C ILE A 327 18.84 9.97 7.68
N LYS A 328 18.40 8.72 7.43
CA LYS A 328 17.79 8.31 6.16
C LYS A 328 16.46 9.02 5.95
N TYR A 329 15.65 9.15 7.00
CA TYR A 329 14.40 9.89 6.96
C TYR A 329 14.63 11.39 6.69
N ALA A 330 15.62 11.99 7.37
CA ALA A 330 16.00 13.39 7.13
C ALA A 330 16.45 13.63 5.68
N TYR A 331 17.27 12.74 5.11
CA TYR A 331 17.71 12.85 3.72
C TYR A 331 16.58 12.61 2.71
N PHE A 332 15.65 11.70 2.99
CA PHE A 332 14.47 11.51 2.15
C PHE A 332 13.64 12.81 2.07
N ASN A 333 13.37 13.44 3.21
CA ASN A 333 12.63 14.71 3.24
C ASN A 333 13.38 15.84 2.54
N PHE A 334 14.71 15.89 2.71
CA PHE A 334 15.54 16.82 1.95
C PHE A 334 15.40 16.58 0.44
N LEU A 335 15.54 15.34 -0.04
CA LEU A 335 15.37 14.99 -1.45
C LEU A 335 14.00 15.41 -1.97
N GLN A 336 12.93 15.08 -1.25
CA GLN A 336 11.55 15.44 -1.63
C GLN A 336 11.34 16.95 -1.74
N SER A 337 12.03 17.74 -0.92
CA SER A 337 11.96 19.21 -0.95
C SER A 337 12.62 19.86 -2.17
N ILE A 338 13.52 19.15 -2.87
CA ILE A 338 14.25 19.70 -4.02
C ILE A 338 13.29 19.90 -5.20
N ASN A 339 13.19 21.15 -5.67
CA ASN A 339 12.47 21.48 -6.89
C ASN A 339 13.25 20.99 -8.11
N TYR A 340 12.73 19.95 -8.75
CA TYR A 340 13.37 19.25 -9.88
C TYR A 340 12.69 19.52 -11.24
N LEU A 341 11.50 20.15 -11.24
CA LEU A 341 10.74 20.44 -12.45
C LEU A 341 11.00 21.84 -13.01
N SER A 342 10.83 21.99 -14.33
CA SER A 342 10.91 23.26 -15.06
C SER A 342 9.89 24.29 -14.53
N PRO A 343 10.14 25.61 -14.69
CA PRO A 343 9.17 26.66 -14.37
C PRO A 343 7.77 26.45 -14.98
N SER A 344 7.66 25.78 -16.14
CA SER A 344 6.38 25.45 -16.79
C SER A 344 5.52 24.46 -16.00
N ASP A 345 6.14 23.49 -15.33
CA ASP A 345 5.43 22.54 -14.44
C ASP A 345 5.18 23.14 -13.05
N SER A 346 5.98 24.14 -12.67
CA SER A 346 5.84 24.83 -11.39
C SER A 346 4.62 25.75 -11.30
N ALA A 347 3.99 26.09 -12.43
CA ALA A 347 2.74 26.85 -12.46
C ALA A 347 1.58 26.06 -11.82
N PHE A 348 1.53 24.75 -12.07
CA PHE A 348 0.54 23.84 -11.47
C PHE A 348 0.74 23.68 -9.94
N ARG A 349 2.01 23.68 -9.48
CA ARG A 349 2.34 23.64 -8.03
C ARG A 349 2.00 24.97 -7.32
N ARG A 350 2.11 26.11 -8.00
CA ARG A 350 1.85 27.44 -7.42
C ARG A 350 0.36 27.72 -7.19
N GLU A 351 -0.52 27.25 -8.08
CA GLU A 351 -1.97 27.33 -7.85
C GLU A 351 -2.41 26.50 -6.64
N GLN A 352 -1.78 25.34 -6.41
CA GLN A 352 -2.08 24.51 -5.23
C GLN A 352 -1.49 25.07 -3.92
N MET A 353 -0.26 25.61 -3.93
CA MET A 353 0.32 26.24 -2.73
C MET A 353 -0.37 27.57 -2.35
N GLY A 354 -0.94 28.30 -3.31
CA GLY A 354 -1.73 29.50 -3.03
C GLY A 354 -2.97 29.23 -2.17
N SER A 355 -3.59 28.05 -2.34
CA SER A 355 -4.67 27.56 -1.46
C SER A 355 -4.14 27.14 -0.07
N CYS A 356 -2.93 26.57 -0.01
CA CYS A 356 -2.29 26.07 1.22
C CYS A 356 -1.85 27.17 2.19
N SER A 357 -1.48 28.37 1.70
CA SER A 357 -1.08 29.50 2.56
C SER A 357 -2.18 30.00 3.52
N LYS A 358 -3.46 29.65 3.28
CA LYS A 358 -4.57 29.92 4.20
C LYS A 358 -4.79 28.83 5.26
N VAL A 359 -4.17 27.66 5.13
CA VAL A 359 -4.37 26.49 6.02
C VAL A 359 -3.18 26.30 6.96
N LEU A 360 -1.96 26.70 6.57
CA LEU A 360 -0.75 26.55 7.38
C LEU A 360 -0.69 27.42 8.65
N THR A 361 -1.67 28.30 8.88
CA THR A 361 -1.76 29.08 10.13
C THR A 361 -2.58 28.41 11.24
N SER A 362 -3.14 27.21 11.04
CA SER A 362 -4.02 26.59 12.07
C SER A 362 -3.66 25.19 12.56
N ASN A 363 -2.73 24.44 11.95
CA ASN A 363 -2.40 23.08 12.43
C ASN A 363 -0.91 22.94 12.76
N GLN A 364 -0.57 23.16 14.03
CA GLN A 364 0.51 22.43 14.70
C GLN A 364 -0.15 21.21 15.37
N GLY A 365 -0.12 20.05 14.72
CA GLY A 365 -0.68 18.79 15.21
C GLY A 365 -0.26 17.64 14.30
N ASP A 366 0.17 16.55 14.92
CA ASP A 366 0.78 15.31 14.41
C ASP A 366 0.58 14.91 12.94
N GLU A 367 1.69 14.61 12.25
CA GLU A 367 1.75 13.88 10.97
C GLU A 367 1.79 12.34 11.18
N SER A 368 1.02 11.82 12.14
CA SER A 368 0.76 10.37 12.30
C SER A 368 -0.35 9.85 11.37
N ASP A 369 -0.99 10.74 10.62
CA ASP A 369 -2.27 10.48 9.91
C ASP A 369 -2.14 9.75 8.56
N MET A 370 -0.99 9.13 8.23
CA MET A 370 -0.96 8.17 7.11
C MET A 370 -1.46 6.77 7.50
N ILE A 371 -1.65 6.49 8.80
CA ILE A 371 -1.83 5.12 9.30
C ILE A 371 -3.21 4.87 9.96
N THR A 372 -4.04 5.91 10.13
CA THR A 372 -5.39 5.78 10.72
C THR A 372 -6.49 6.17 9.73
N TYR A 373 -6.90 5.24 8.86
CA TYR A 373 -8.10 5.42 8.02
C TYR A 373 -9.03 4.20 8.00
N VAL A 374 -9.64 3.88 9.16
CA VAL A 374 -11.07 3.49 9.30
C VAL A 374 -11.54 3.93 10.70
N GLN A 375 -11.91 5.19 10.86
CA GLN A 375 -12.70 5.64 12.02
C GLN A 375 -13.81 6.57 11.51
N ASN A 376 -15.03 6.03 11.43
CA ASN A 376 -16.21 6.58 12.10
C ASN A 376 -17.48 5.81 11.69
N GLY A 377 -18.18 5.31 12.70
CA GLY A 377 -19.48 4.67 12.60
C GLY A 377 -20.10 4.58 14.01
N ASP A 378 -20.68 5.70 14.44
CA ASP A 378 -21.77 5.86 15.41
C ASP A 378 -21.82 4.90 16.63
N THR A 379 -21.42 5.39 17.80
CA THR A 379 -21.96 4.93 19.09
C THR A 379 -22.64 6.09 19.79
N SER A 380 -23.87 6.39 19.38
CA SER A 380 -24.83 7.14 20.19
C SER A 380 -25.83 6.14 20.78
N GLY A 381 -25.56 5.72 22.02
CA GLY A 381 -26.38 4.75 22.76
C GLY A 381 -26.23 4.94 24.25
N LEU A 382 -27.09 5.81 24.79
CA LEU A 382 -27.73 5.75 26.11
C LEU A 382 -26.83 5.45 27.33
N TYR A 383 -26.46 6.50 28.05
CA TYR A 383 -26.39 6.43 29.51
C TYR A 383 -27.43 7.41 30.06
N ASP A 384 -28.50 6.83 30.62
CA ASP A 384 -29.40 7.49 31.55
C ASP A 384 -28.62 7.67 32.86
N ASP A 385 -28.33 8.91 33.24
CA ASP A 385 -28.00 9.28 34.61
C ASP A 385 -29.33 9.54 35.33
N ASP A 386 -29.80 8.53 36.06
CA ASP A 386 -30.79 8.72 37.13
C ASP A 386 -30.06 9.08 38.43
N ASP A 387 -30.65 10.09 39.08
CA ASP A 387 -30.31 10.63 40.39
C ASP A 387 -30.28 9.58 41.53
N ASP A 388 -29.47 9.86 42.56
CA ASP A 388 -29.90 10.03 43.97
C ASP A 388 -28.86 9.54 45.01
N ASP A 389 -28.53 10.48 45.91
CA ASP A 389 -28.35 10.36 47.37
C ASP A 389 -27.50 9.22 47.98
N ASP A 390 -26.30 9.56 48.46
CA ASP A 390 -25.96 9.77 49.91
C ASP A 390 -24.42 9.89 50.12
#